data_AF-K2EZX6-F1
#
_entry.id   AF-K2EZX6-F1
#
_cell.length_a   1.000
_cell.length_b   1.000
_cell.length_c   1.000
_cell.angle_alpha   90.00
_cell.angle_beta   90.00
_cell.angle_gamma   90.00
#
_symmetry.space_group_name_H-M   'P 1'
#
loop_
_entity.id
_entity.type
_entity.pdbx_description
1 polymer ?
#
loop_
_entity_poly.entity_id
_entity_poly.type
_entity_poly.pdbx_seq_one_letter_code
_entity_poly.pdbx_strand_id
1 'polypeptide(L)'
;MIGGRVINTFRQIDPKLLELNKEKGTYNGHIPISVYYAFLILLMAALFDYKYAVVGNEKSANYGNVEYLGQMINHQWSKSEEFENLFKKYVKKFITPDIEYSSPLRNMTELQVVEGFVKYPKYFKVFSSCNKNFKISRPSFAKASAGKWCGECAKCLFVFICLAAFLPKKGVLNIFGKNLFEDKSLIPLFEELIGVRNFKPFECVGTPEEVKEALKKIVEKGKFNDTILIEHLQNL
;
A
#
# COMPACT_ATOMS: atom_id res chain seq x y z
N MET A 1 -13.75 5.34 -13.98
CA MET A 1 -15.09 4.97 -14.49
C MET A 1 -15.25 3.46 -14.45
N ILE A 2 -16.24 2.96 -13.73
CA ILE A 2 -16.55 1.52 -13.74
C ILE A 2 -17.35 1.23 -15.01
N GLY A 3 -16.86 0.33 -15.86
CA GLY A 3 -17.54 -0.08 -17.10
C GLY A 3 -17.53 0.94 -18.26
N GLY A 4 -16.96 2.13 -18.06
CA GLY A 4 -16.89 3.18 -19.07
C GLY A 4 -15.51 3.33 -19.72
N ARG A 5 -15.37 4.33 -20.59
CA ARG A 5 -14.09 4.71 -21.21
C ARG A 5 -13.04 5.06 -20.15
N VAL A 6 -11.82 4.57 -20.35
CA VAL A 6 -10.68 4.96 -19.51
C VAL A 6 -10.30 6.41 -19.83
N ILE A 7 -10.21 7.24 -18.79
CA ILE A 7 -9.70 8.61 -18.90
C ILE A 7 -8.32 8.65 -18.27
N ASN A 8 -7.34 9.11 -19.05
CA ASN A 8 -5.97 9.26 -18.60
C ASN A 8 -5.74 10.70 -18.17
N THR A 9 -5.17 10.87 -16.98
CA THR A 9 -4.74 12.16 -16.46
C THR A 9 -3.23 12.14 -16.29
N PHE A 10 -2.58 13.25 -16.64
CA PHE A 10 -1.14 13.41 -16.53
C PHE A 10 -0.86 14.53 -15.56
N ARG A 11 0.16 14.32 -14.71
CA ARG A 11 0.68 15.35 -13.83
C ARG A 11 2.15 15.56 -14.14
N GLN A 12 2.59 16.80 -14.05
CA GLN A 12 4.00 17.16 -14.12
C GLN A 12 4.41 17.76 -12.78
N ILE A 13 5.58 17.36 -12.28
CA ILE A 13 6.16 17.99 -11.10
C ILE A 13 6.71 19.34 -11.53
N ASP A 14 6.37 20.39 -10.79
CA ASP A 14 6.91 21.73 -11.01
C ASP A 14 8.45 21.69 -10.89
N PRO A 15 9.21 22.11 -11.93
CA PRO A 15 10.66 22.18 -11.85
C PRO A 15 11.19 22.94 -10.63
N LYS A 16 10.44 23.93 -10.14
CA LYS A 16 10.82 24.70 -8.96
C LYS A 16 10.89 23.84 -7.70
N LEU A 17 10.02 22.83 -7.57
CA LEU A 17 10.10 21.88 -6.45
C LEU A 17 11.41 21.08 -6.50
N LEU A 18 11.86 20.70 -7.70
CA LEU A 18 13.10 19.94 -7.88
C LEU A 18 14.34 20.80 -7.61
N GLU A 19 14.28 22.10 -7.87
CA GLU A 19 15.31 23.06 -7.46
C GLU A 19 15.37 23.17 -5.95
N LEU A 20 14.23 23.45 -5.30
CA LEU A 20 14.12 23.61 -3.85
C LEU A 20 14.63 22.37 -3.11
N ASN A 21 14.34 21.17 -3.59
CA ASN A 21 14.82 19.91 -2.98
C ASN A 21 16.35 19.82 -2.89
N LYS A 22 17.09 20.51 -3.75
CA LYS A 22 18.56 20.55 -3.75
C LYS A 22 19.12 21.63 -2.82
N GLU A 23 18.29 22.59 -2.40
CA GLU A 23 18.72 23.69 -1.55
C GLU A 23 18.98 23.20 -0.11
N LYS A 24 20.07 23.69 0.48
CA LYS A 24 20.44 23.35 1.85
C LYS A 24 19.41 23.94 2.82
N GLY A 25 18.85 23.10 3.68
CA GLY A 25 17.82 23.51 4.64
C GLY A 25 16.39 23.25 4.19
N THR A 26 16.17 22.81 2.95
CA THR A 26 14.84 22.38 2.50
C THR A 26 14.44 21.07 3.14
N TYR A 27 13.25 21.04 3.76
CA TYR A 27 12.64 19.82 4.27
C TYR A 27 12.11 18.97 3.10
N ASN A 28 12.73 17.81 2.90
CA ASN A 28 12.38 16.84 1.85
C ASN A 28 11.52 15.71 2.42
N GLY A 29 10.33 16.05 2.93
CA GLY A 29 9.42 15.12 3.59
C GLY A 29 8.51 14.32 2.65
N HIS A 30 7.72 13.41 3.23
CA HIS A 30 6.67 12.70 2.50
C HIS A 30 5.58 13.65 2.02
N ILE A 31 5.17 13.52 0.76
CA ILE A 31 4.03 14.25 0.19
C ILE A 31 2.82 13.31 0.22
N PRO A 32 1.70 13.68 0.88
CA PRO A 32 0.50 12.85 0.96
C PRO A 32 -0.25 12.87 -0.39
N ILE A 33 0.30 12.14 -1.37
CA ILE A 33 -0.16 12.15 -2.76
C ILE A 33 -1.62 11.70 -2.91
N SER A 34 -2.15 10.92 -1.98
CA SER A 34 -3.55 10.50 -1.99
C SER A 34 -4.53 11.67 -1.81
N VAL A 35 -4.12 12.77 -1.15
CA VAL A 35 -4.93 14.00 -1.09
C VAL A 35 -5.07 14.60 -2.47
N TYR A 36 -3.97 14.67 -3.23
CA TYR A 36 -4.00 15.10 -4.63
C TYR A 36 -4.90 14.19 -5.47
N TYR A 37 -4.81 12.87 -5.30
CA TYR A 37 -5.70 11.94 -6.01
C TYR A 37 -7.17 12.13 -5.63
N ALA A 38 -7.50 12.43 -4.38
CA ALA A 38 -8.87 12.71 -3.96
C ALA A 38 -9.45 13.93 -4.69
N PHE A 39 -8.72 15.05 -4.73
CA PHE A 39 -9.13 16.24 -5.48
C PHE A 39 -9.15 16.00 -7.00
N LEU A 40 -8.20 15.23 -7.53
CA LEU A 40 -8.19 14.90 -8.95
C LEU A 40 -9.42 14.08 -9.32
N ILE A 41 -9.75 13.02 -8.57
CA ILE A 41 -10.94 12.20 -8.82
C ILE A 41 -12.21 13.04 -8.68
N LEU A 42 -12.27 13.97 -7.72
CA LEU A 42 -13.38 14.92 -7.58
C LEU A 42 -13.54 15.80 -8.82
N LEU A 43 -12.44 16.38 -9.32
CA LEU A 43 -12.45 17.18 -10.54
C LEU A 43 -12.91 16.34 -11.75
N MET A 44 -12.40 15.12 -11.88
CA MET A 44 -12.83 14.21 -12.95
C MET A 44 -14.31 13.84 -12.82
N ALA A 45 -14.82 13.69 -11.59
CA ALA A 45 -16.24 13.43 -11.38
C ALA A 45 -17.09 14.62 -11.83
N ALA A 46 -16.69 15.85 -11.51
CA ALA A 46 -17.39 17.06 -11.95
C ALA A 46 -17.36 17.24 -13.48
N LEU A 47 -16.19 17.05 -14.11
CA LEU A 47 -16.02 17.27 -15.56
C LEU A 47 -16.78 16.26 -16.43
N PHE A 48 -17.00 15.05 -15.92
CA PHE A 48 -17.61 13.96 -16.66
C PHE A 48 -18.96 13.51 -16.08
N ASP A 49 -19.58 14.37 -15.26
CA ASP A 49 -20.92 14.19 -14.70
C ASP A 49 -21.10 12.88 -13.90
N TYR A 50 -20.10 12.56 -13.06
CA TYR A 50 -20.19 11.45 -12.10
C TYR A 50 -20.58 11.94 -10.71
N LYS A 51 -21.51 11.21 -10.10
CA LYS A 51 -21.97 11.43 -8.72
C LYS A 51 -21.09 10.78 -7.66
N TYR A 52 -20.21 9.84 -8.05
CA TYR A 52 -19.44 9.03 -7.09
C TYR A 52 -17.95 9.05 -7.42
N ALA A 53 -17.17 9.54 -6.47
CA ALA A 53 -15.72 9.49 -6.44
C ALA A 53 -15.28 8.34 -5.52
N VAL A 54 -14.88 7.21 -6.10
CA VAL A 54 -14.58 5.97 -5.36
C VAL A 54 -13.08 5.70 -5.32
N VAL A 55 -12.56 5.40 -4.13
CA VAL A 55 -11.17 4.98 -3.90
C VAL A 55 -11.10 3.61 -3.23
N GLY A 56 -9.93 2.98 -3.23
CA GLY A 56 -9.69 1.67 -2.62
C GLY A 56 -8.93 1.78 -1.29
N ASN A 57 -9.38 2.62 -0.37
CA ASN A 57 -8.73 2.81 0.94
C ASN A 57 -9.31 1.86 2.00
N GLU A 58 -8.45 1.10 2.60
CA GLU A 58 -8.71 0.04 3.57
C GLU A 58 -8.72 0.52 5.02
N LYS A 59 -9.23 -0.29 5.95
CA LYS A 59 -9.21 -0.04 7.41
C LYS A 59 -7.78 0.14 7.94
N SER A 60 -6.83 -0.62 7.40
CA SER A 60 -5.43 -0.66 7.83
C SER A 60 -4.69 0.68 7.63
N ALA A 61 -5.20 1.55 6.77
CA ALA A 61 -4.69 2.91 6.59
C ALA A 61 -4.90 3.82 7.83
N ASN A 62 -5.80 3.45 8.74
CA ASN A 62 -6.00 4.17 10.00
C ASN A 62 -4.86 3.96 10.99
N TYR A 63 -4.08 2.88 10.84
CA TYR A 63 -3.03 2.53 11.78
C TYR A 63 -1.80 3.44 11.61
N GLY A 64 -1.45 4.15 12.68
CA GLY A 64 -0.29 5.05 12.74
C GLY A 64 1.05 4.32 12.75
N ASN A 65 2.13 5.06 12.58
CA ASN A 65 3.48 4.53 12.57
C ASN A 65 4.17 4.74 13.92
N VAL A 66 4.28 5.99 14.36
CA VAL A 66 5.07 6.36 15.54
C VAL A 66 4.51 7.61 16.20
N GLU A 67 4.61 7.71 17.52
CA GLU A 67 4.31 8.95 18.23
C GLU A 67 5.51 9.90 18.18
N TYR A 68 5.28 11.15 17.80
CA TYR A 68 6.30 12.19 17.75
C TYR A 68 5.71 13.51 18.22
N LEU A 69 6.35 14.13 19.22
CA LEU A 69 5.90 15.40 19.83
C LEU A 69 4.43 15.37 20.29
N GLY A 70 3.97 14.24 20.85
CA GLY A 70 2.60 14.05 21.32
C GLY A 70 1.57 13.84 20.21
N GLN A 71 2.01 13.62 18.96
CA GLN A 71 1.14 13.33 17.83
C GLN A 71 1.45 11.97 17.21
N MET A 72 0.40 11.22 16.90
CA MET A 72 0.54 9.97 16.15
C MET A 72 0.82 10.29 14.68
N ILE A 73 2.03 10.00 14.23
CA ILE A 73 2.42 10.15 12.83
C ILE A 73 1.89 8.96 12.05
N ASN A 74 1.05 9.22 11.05
CA ASN A 74 0.52 8.19 10.15
C ASN A 74 0.90 8.53 8.69
N HIS A 75 1.79 7.74 8.10
CA HIS A 75 2.20 7.87 6.70
C HIS A 75 1.03 7.73 5.71
N GLN A 76 0.00 6.99 6.10
CA GLN A 76 -1.20 6.72 5.32
C GLN A 76 -2.39 7.60 5.74
N TRP A 77 -2.17 8.68 6.50
CA TRP A 77 -3.27 9.49 7.02
C TRP A 77 -4.25 9.96 5.94
N SER A 78 -3.76 10.31 4.75
CA SER A 78 -4.58 10.70 3.60
C SER A 78 -5.43 9.56 2.99
N LYS A 79 -5.38 8.36 3.56
CA LYS A 79 -6.23 7.20 3.26
C LYS A 79 -7.10 6.80 4.46
N SER A 80 -6.95 7.47 5.61
CA SER A 80 -7.69 7.18 6.83
C SER A 80 -9.18 7.52 6.69
N GLU A 81 -9.98 6.97 7.59
CA GLU A 81 -11.39 7.30 7.76
C GLU A 81 -11.58 8.75 8.22
N GLU A 82 -10.66 9.23 9.06
CA GLU A 82 -10.63 10.62 9.51
C GLU A 82 -10.49 11.57 8.30
N PHE A 83 -9.51 11.31 7.42
CA PHE A 83 -9.34 12.09 6.20
C PHE A 83 -10.56 12.00 5.29
N GLU A 84 -11.11 10.79 5.08
CA GLU A 84 -12.32 10.61 4.26
C GLU A 84 -13.48 11.46 4.78
N ASN A 85 -13.74 11.44 6.09
CA ASN A 85 -14.80 12.23 6.72
C ASN A 85 -14.55 13.73 6.62
N LEU A 86 -13.31 14.19 6.84
CA LEU A 86 -12.94 15.60 6.69
C LEU A 86 -13.11 16.07 5.24
N PHE A 87 -12.63 15.26 4.29
CA PHE A 87 -12.72 15.56 2.86
C PHE A 87 -14.17 15.63 2.40
N LYS A 88 -15.02 14.66 2.76
CA LYS A 88 -16.46 14.67 2.47
C LYS A 88 -17.15 15.93 3.00
N LYS A 89 -16.87 16.31 4.26
CA LYS A 89 -17.42 17.53 4.85
C LYS A 89 -16.95 18.79 4.11
N TYR A 90 -15.67 18.85 3.74
CA TYR A 90 -15.10 19.96 2.99
C TYR A 90 -15.74 20.10 1.60
N VAL A 91 -15.78 19.01 0.82
CA VAL A 91 -16.36 18.96 -0.52
C VAL A 91 -17.83 19.39 -0.48
N LYS A 92 -18.63 18.79 0.41
CA LYS A 92 -20.06 19.10 0.54
C LYS A 92 -20.32 20.57 0.89
N LYS A 93 -19.46 21.16 1.72
CA LYS A 93 -19.62 22.54 2.20
C LYS A 93 -19.13 23.59 1.20
N PHE A 94 -18.01 23.34 0.54
CA PHE A 94 -17.27 24.38 -0.19
C PHE A 94 -17.13 24.14 -1.70
N ILE A 95 -17.37 22.93 -2.19
CA ILE A 95 -17.19 22.59 -3.60
C ILE A 95 -18.52 22.21 -4.23
N THR A 96 -19.12 21.10 -3.82
CA THR A 96 -20.40 20.63 -4.35
C THR A 96 -21.02 19.59 -3.41
N PRO A 97 -22.35 19.62 -3.21
CA PRO A 97 -23.07 18.56 -2.52
C PRO A 97 -23.41 17.36 -3.42
N ASP A 98 -23.16 17.44 -4.74
CA ASP A 98 -23.66 16.46 -5.73
C ASP A 98 -22.72 15.28 -5.98
N ILE A 99 -21.48 15.35 -5.46
CA ILE A 99 -20.46 14.33 -5.63
C ILE A 99 -20.13 13.71 -4.27
N GLU A 100 -20.33 12.40 -4.15
CA GLU A 100 -20.02 11.63 -2.97
C GLU A 100 -18.64 10.97 -3.09
N TYR A 101 -17.74 11.27 -2.15
CA TYR A 101 -16.44 10.60 -2.03
C TYR A 101 -16.52 9.46 -1.01
N SER A 102 -16.08 8.26 -1.38
CA SER A 102 -16.12 7.11 -0.48
C SER A 102 -15.10 6.01 -0.79
N SER A 103 -14.83 5.17 0.21
CA SER A 103 -14.10 3.92 0.03
C SER A 103 -14.95 2.69 0.36
N PRO A 104 -15.28 1.83 -0.63
CA PRO A 104 -15.97 0.56 -0.38
C PRO A 104 -15.18 -0.43 0.48
N LEU A 105 -13.85 -0.24 0.60
CA LEU A 105 -12.96 -1.10 1.38
C LEU A 105 -12.77 -0.62 2.82
N ARG A 106 -13.45 0.46 3.24
CA ARG A 106 -13.23 1.12 4.54
C ARG A 106 -13.27 0.17 5.74
N ASN A 107 -14.16 -0.82 5.71
CA ASN A 107 -14.35 -1.78 6.79
C ASN A 107 -13.50 -3.05 6.65
N MET A 108 -12.71 -3.17 5.58
CA MET A 108 -11.87 -4.33 5.31
C MET A 108 -10.43 -4.03 5.70
N THR A 109 -9.78 -4.97 6.37
CA THR A 109 -8.32 -4.96 6.53
C THR A 109 -7.63 -5.29 5.21
N GLU A 110 -6.38 -4.90 5.05
CA GLU A 110 -5.57 -5.25 3.87
C GLU A 110 -5.49 -6.77 3.67
N LEU A 111 -5.41 -7.55 4.76
CA LEU A 111 -5.46 -9.01 4.70
C LEU A 111 -6.78 -9.53 4.11
N GLN A 112 -7.92 -8.96 4.51
CA GLN A 112 -9.24 -9.31 3.96
C GLN A 112 -9.39 -8.89 2.49
N VAL A 113 -8.80 -7.75 2.10
CA VAL A 113 -8.74 -7.33 0.70
C VAL A 113 -7.95 -8.35 -0.12
N VAL A 114 -6.81 -8.84 0.40
CA VAL A 114 -6.01 -9.88 -0.25
C VAL A 114 -6.78 -11.20 -0.35
N GLU A 115 -7.51 -11.60 0.69
CA GLU A 115 -8.39 -12.79 0.66
C GLU A 115 -9.43 -12.70 -0.47
N GLY A 116 -10.00 -11.52 -0.69
CA GLY A 116 -10.87 -11.26 -1.83
C GLY A 116 -10.13 -11.30 -3.17
N PHE A 117 -8.97 -10.63 -3.25
CA PHE A 117 -8.17 -10.51 -4.46
C PHE A 117 -7.69 -11.86 -5.01
N VAL A 118 -7.33 -12.81 -4.14
CA VAL A 118 -6.81 -14.11 -4.59
C VAL A 118 -7.81 -14.95 -5.40
N LYS A 119 -9.10 -14.60 -5.34
CA LYS A 119 -10.17 -15.21 -6.15
C LYS A 119 -10.11 -14.80 -7.63
N TYR A 120 -9.23 -13.85 -8.00
CA TYR A 120 -9.10 -13.31 -9.35
C TYR A 120 -7.71 -13.54 -9.96
N PRO A 121 -7.33 -14.81 -10.24
CA PRO A 121 -5.99 -15.17 -10.72
C PRO A 121 -5.60 -14.51 -12.05
N LYS A 122 -6.59 -14.07 -12.85
CA LYS A 122 -6.35 -13.30 -14.09
C LYS A 122 -5.51 -12.03 -13.87
N TYR A 123 -5.52 -11.46 -12.67
CA TYR A 123 -4.76 -10.25 -12.36
C TYR A 123 -3.35 -10.50 -11.82
N PHE A 124 -2.98 -11.75 -11.54
CA PHE A 124 -1.68 -12.07 -10.90
C PHE A 124 -0.48 -11.68 -11.76
N LYS A 125 -0.65 -11.60 -13.09
CA LYS A 125 0.40 -11.19 -14.02
C LYS A 125 0.55 -9.68 -14.14
N VAL A 126 -0.44 -8.89 -13.72
CA VAL A 126 -0.48 -7.44 -13.99
C VAL A 126 -0.23 -6.57 -12.76
N PHE A 127 -0.56 -7.03 -11.56
CA PHE A 127 -0.47 -6.25 -10.32
C PHE A 127 0.96 -6.11 -9.76
N SER A 128 1.21 -5.03 -9.02
CA SER A 128 2.35 -4.88 -8.12
C SER A 128 2.18 -3.69 -7.17
N SER A 129 2.71 -3.84 -5.96
CA SER A 129 2.78 -2.80 -4.93
C SER A 129 4.22 -2.46 -4.53
N CYS A 130 5.23 -2.91 -5.29
CA CYS A 130 6.64 -2.74 -4.94
C CYS A 130 7.09 -1.27 -4.91
N ASN A 131 7.76 -0.84 -3.84
CA ASN A 131 8.24 0.53 -3.66
C ASN A 131 9.18 1.00 -4.78
N LYS A 132 9.98 0.07 -5.33
CA LYS A 132 10.94 0.41 -6.39
C LYS A 132 10.28 0.81 -7.71
N ASN A 133 9.01 0.44 -7.94
CA ASN A 133 8.29 0.77 -9.18
C ASN A 133 7.87 2.25 -9.27
N PHE A 134 7.87 2.96 -8.14
CA PHE A 134 7.30 4.31 -8.03
C PHE A 134 8.35 5.41 -7.76
N LYS A 135 9.63 5.15 -8.08
CA LYS A 135 10.70 6.16 -7.94
C LYS A 135 10.68 7.16 -9.10
N ILE A 136 10.59 8.45 -8.79
CA ILE A 136 10.53 9.56 -9.78
C ILE A 136 11.75 9.59 -10.70
N SER A 137 12.95 9.28 -10.17
CA SER A 137 14.22 9.33 -10.92
C SER A 137 14.47 8.13 -11.82
N ARG A 138 13.52 7.20 -11.93
CA ARG A 138 13.61 6.07 -12.85
C ARG A 138 12.37 6.08 -13.73
N PRO A 139 12.52 6.14 -15.07
CA PRO A 139 11.38 5.93 -15.95
C PRO A 139 10.69 4.63 -15.52
N SER A 140 9.38 4.69 -15.28
CA SER A 140 8.54 3.53 -14.92
C SER A 140 8.62 2.39 -15.95
N PHE A 141 9.18 2.66 -17.13
CA PHE A 141 9.45 1.71 -18.20
C PHE A 141 10.88 1.14 -18.20
N ALA A 142 11.83 1.75 -17.48
CA ALA A 142 13.23 1.35 -17.43
C ALA A 142 13.49 0.30 -16.34
N LYS A 143 12.83 -0.86 -16.48
CA LYS A 143 13.33 -2.22 -16.14
C LYS A 143 12.16 -3.19 -16.26
N ALA A 144 11.87 -3.61 -17.49
CA ALA A 144 11.27 -4.92 -17.72
C ALA A 144 12.23 -6.08 -17.35
N SER A 145 13.49 -5.79 -16.98
CA SER A 145 14.53 -6.80 -16.72
C SER A 145 14.67 -7.24 -15.25
N ALA A 146 14.18 -6.46 -14.28
CA ALA A 146 13.94 -6.93 -12.91
C ALA A 146 12.43 -7.02 -12.75
N GLY A 147 11.89 -8.20 -12.43
CA GLY A 147 10.44 -8.41 -12.36
C GLY A 147 9.71 -7.37 -11.49
N LYS A 148 8.37 -7.38 -11.56
CA LYS A 148 7.49 -6.41 -10.87
C LYS A 148 7.69 -6.31 -9.35
N TRP A 149 8.38 -7.26 -8.76
CA TRP A 149 8.67 -7.38 -7.34
C TRP A 149 10.18 -7.43 -7.12
N CYS A 150 10.73 -6.47 -6.38
CA CYS A 150 12.16 -6.48 -6.06
C CYS A 150 12.53 -7.55 -5.01
N GLY A 151 11.56 -8.02 -4.22
CA GLY A 151 11.76 -9.06 -3.22
C GLY A 151 12.69 -8.67 -2.06
N GLU A 152 12.85 -7.37 -1.79
CA GLU A 152 13.74 -6.86 -0.73
C GLU A 152 13.14 -5.67 0.05
N CYS A 153 11.94 -5.18 -0.30
CA CYS A 153 11.31 -4.03 0.38
C CYS A 153 10.08 -4.46 1.20
N ALA A 154 9.63 -3.57 2.11
CA ALA A 154 8.58 -3.88 3.07
C ALA A 154 7.27 -4.26 2.38
N LYS A 155 6.92 -3.58 1.28
CA LYS A 155 5.77 -3.94 0.44
C LYS A 155 5.88 -5.33 -0.19
N CYS A 156 7.06 -5.74 -0.62
CA CYS A 156 7.23 -7.08 -1.20
C CYS A 156 7.03 -8.15 -0.12
N LEU A 157 7.68 -8.00 1.03
CA LEU A 157 7.57 -8.96 2.13
C LEU A 157 6.15 -9.02 2.70
N PHE A 158 5.53 -7.87 2.94
CA PHE A 158 4.16 -7.78 3.42
C PHE A 158 3.17 -8.46 2.46
N VAL A 159 3.20 -8.14 1.16
CA VAL A 159 2.28 -8.75 0.19
C VAL A 159 2.58 -10.24 0.01
N PHE A 160 3.85 -10.67 0.11
CA PHE A 160 4.21 -12.08 0.10
C PHE A 160 3.57 -12.82 1.27
N ILE A 161 3.65 -12.28 2.49
CA ILE A 161 3.01 -12.84 3.69
C ILE A 161 1.49 -12.94 3.49
N CYS A 162 0.82 -11.85 3.09
CA CYS A 162 -0.63 -11.88 2.89
C CYS A 162 -1.05 -12.89 1.81
N LEU A 163 -0.32 -12.98 0.69
CA LEU A 163 -0.62 -13.94 -0.36
C LEU A 163 -0.34 -15.38 0.07
N ALA A 164 0.74 -15.64 0.82
CA ALA A 164 1.07 -16.97 1.35
C ALA A 164 0.03 -17.48 2.36
N ALA A 165 -0.68 -16.58 3.05
CA ALA A 165 -1.78 -16.95 3.92
C ALA A 165 -2.96 -17.59 3.15
N PHE A 166 -3.13 -17.31 1.86
CA PHE A 166 -4.28 -17.79 1.08
C PHE A 166 -3.91 -18.69 -0.11
N LEU A 167 -2.81 -18.42 -0.80
CA LEU A 167 -2.37 -19.16 -1.99
C LEU A 167 -1.46 -20.35 -1.64
N PRO A 168 -1.40 -21.39 -2.50
CA PRO A 168 -0.38 -22.44 -2.41
C PRO A 168 1.02 -21.87 -2.61
N LYS A 169 2.05 -22.46 -1.97
CA LYS A 169 3.47 -22.08 -2.10
C LYS A 169 3.87 -21.83 -3.56
N LYS A 170 3.59 -22.78 -4.46
CA LYS A 170 3.87 -22.65 -5.91
C LYS A 170 3.25 -21.39 -6.54
N GLY A 171 2.02 -21.04 -6.14
CA GLY A 171 1.33 -19.84 -6.65
C GLY A 171 2.02 -18.55 -6.20
N VAL A 172 2.43 -18.47 -4.94
CA VAL A 172 3.18 -17.32 -4.40
C VAL A 172 4.54 -17.21 -5.10
N LEU A 173 5.28 -18.31 -5.21
CA LEU A 173 6.60 -18.30 -5.86
C LEU A 173 6.53 -17.89 -7.33
N ASN A 174 5.47 -18.28 -8.05
CA ASN A 174 5.26 -17.84 -9.44
C ASN A 174 5.05 -16.32 -9.57
N ILE A 175 4.47 -15.66 -8.56
CA ILE A 175 4.23 -14.21 -8.56
C ILE A 175 5.53 -13.45 -8.29
N PHE A 176 6.34 -13.91 -7.34
CA PHE A 176 7.53 -13.19 -6.88
C PHE A 176 8.84 -13.65 -7.53
N GLY A 177 8.86 -14.85 -8.11
CA GLY A 177 10.06 -15.47 -8.69
C GLY A 177 11.05 -16.06 -7.67
N LYS A 178 10.87 -15.82 -6.37
CA LYS A 178 11.68 -16.40 -5.29
C LYS A 178 10.88 -16.58 -4.00
N ASN A 179 11.37 -17.41 -3.09
CA ASN A 179 10.82 -17.56 -1.74
C ASN A 179 11.40 -16.47 -0.83
N LEU A 180 10.60 -15.49 -0.40
CA LEU A 180 11.09 -14.42 0.48
C LEU A 180 11.35 -14.90 1.90
N PHE A 181 10.73 -15.99 2.34
CA PHE A 181 10.98 -16.52 3.68
C PHE A 181 12.34 -17.21 3.83
N GLU A 182 13.08 -17.46 2.74
CA GLU A 182 14.48 -17.93 2.80
C GLU A 182 15.50 -16.78 2.91
N ASP A 183 15.06 -15.54 2.73
CA ASP A 183 15.97 -14.41 2.64
C ASP A 183 16.27 -13.87 4.05
N LYS A 184 17.34 -14.38 4.67
CA LYS A 184 17.77 -13.95 6.03
C LYS A 184 17.96 -12.43 6.15
N SER A 185 18.28 -11.74 5.04
CA SER A 185 18.44 -10.27 5.06
C SER A 185 17.14 -9.53 5.38
N LEU A 186 15.99 -10.19 5.25
CA LEU A 186 14.67 -9.63 5.51
C LEU A 186 14.24 -9.69 6.98
N ILE A 187 14.98 -10.34 7.87
CA ILE A 187 14.63 -10.45 9.30
C ILE A 187 14.30 -9.10 9.95
N PRO A 188 15.12 -8.04 9.82
CA PRO A 188 14.79 -6.73 10.41
C PRO A 188 13.43 -6.19 9.96
N LEU A 189 13.14 -6.34 8.67
CA LEU A 189 11.91 -5.87 8.05
C LEU A 189 10.71 -6.72 8.48
N PHE A 190 10.93 -8.02 8.64
CA PHE A 190 9.94 -8.96 9.15
C PHE A 190 9.55 -8.61 10.59
N GLU A 191 10.54 -8.36 11.44
CA GLU A 191 10.34 -7.95 12.84
C GLU A 191 9.56 -6.62 12.96
N GLU A 192 9.85 -5.65 12.08
CA GLU A 192 9.08 -4.40 11.99
C GLU A 192 7.64 -4.64 11.54
N LEU A 193 7.41 -5.56 10.59
CA LEU A 193 6.08 -5.92 10.11
C LEU A 193 5.23 -6.65 11.16
N ILE A 194 5.84 -7.45 12.04
CA ILE A 194 5.14 -8.10 13.17
C ILE A 194 5.15 -7.22 14.44
N GLY A 195 5.73 -6.02 14.38
CA GLY A 195 5.73 -5.06 15.48
C GLY A 195 6.54 -5.48 16.70
N VAL A 196 7.60 -6.28 16.53
CA VAL A 196 8.56 -6.62 17.62
C VAL A 196 9.85 -5.81 17.53
N ARG A 197 10.00 -5.00 16.48
CA ARG A 197 11.14 -4.11 16.27
C ARG A 197 10.66 -2.75 15.80
N ASN A 198 11.26 -1.69 16.35
CA ASN A 198 11.01 -0.30 15.99
C ASN A 198 9.49 0.00 15.92
N PHE A 199 9.06 0.54 14.79
CA PHE A 199 7.68 0.84 14.45
C PHE A 199 7.37 0.27 13.06
N LYS A 200 6.07 0.15 12.74
CA LYS A 200 5.59 -0.24 11.41
C LYS A 200 6.29 0.61 10.33
N PRO A 201 6.85 0.01 9.26
CA PRO A 201 7.54 0.75 8.21
C PRO A 201 6.71 1.92 7.68
N PHE A 202 7.36 3.04 7.36
CA PHE A 202 6.73 4.21 6.70
C PHE A 202 6.39 3.93 5.23
N GLU A 203 5.61 2.89 5.04
CA GLU A 203 5.19 2.31 3.78
C GLU A 203 3.73 1.91 3.90
N CYS A 204 3.04 1.77 2.77
CA CYS A 204 1.61 1.47 2.77
C CYS A 204 1.29 -0.02 3.10
N VAL A 205 1.82 -0.58 4.19
CA VAL A 205 1.60 -1.97 4.62
C VAL A 205 0.44 -2.06 5.65
N GLY A 206 -0.04 -3.27 5.91
CA GLY A 206 -1.06 -3.56 6.94
C GLY A 206 -0.57 -3.37 8.37
N THR A 207 -1.37 -3.72 9.37
CA THR A 207 -0.98 -3.64 10.79
C THR A 207 -0.17 -4.87 11.23
N PRO A 208 0.60 -4.77 12.33
CA PRO A 208 1.26 -5.93 12.93
C PRO A 208 0.33 -7.11 13.23
N GLU A 209 -0.89 -6.84 13.65
CA GLU A 209 -1.90 -7.85 13.96
C GLU A 209 -2.34 -8.59 12.69
N GLU A 210 -2.53 -7.90 11.58
CA GLU A 210 -2.83 -8.54 10.28
C GLU A 210 -1.70 -9.44 9.80
N VAL A 211 -0.45 -8.99 9.97
CA VAL A 211 0.72 -9.77 9.61
C VAL A 211 0.80 -11.03 10.47
N LYS A 212 0.57 -10.92 11.79
CA LYS A 212 0.51 -12.07 12.71
C LYS A 212 -0.62 -13.03 12.36
N GLU A 213 -1.79 -12.53 12.01
CA GLU A 213 -2.92 -13.37 11.57
C GLU A 213 -2.58 -14.14 10.29
N ALA A 214 -1.96 -13.47 9.31
CA ALA A 214 -1.50 -14.10 8.08
C ALA A 214 -0.45 -15.20 8.37
N LEU A 215 0.52 -14.91 9.24
CA LEU A 215 1.57 -15.85 9.64
C LEU A 215 1.00 -17.07 10.37
N LYS A 216 0.01 -16.89 11.25
CA LYS A 216 -0.69 -18.00 11.90
C LYS A 216 -1.28 -18.97 10.86
N LYS A 217 -2.00 -18.44 9.85
CA LYS A 217 -2.55 -19.24 8.75
C LYS A 217 -1.45 -19.96 7.95
N ILE A 218 -0.30 -19.33 7.76
CA ILE A 218 0.85 -19.91 7.04
C ILE A 218 1.42 -21.09 7.83
N VAL A 219 1.63 -20.92 9.14
CA VAL A 219 2.18 -21.95 10.04
C VAL A 219 1.25 -23.16 10.11
N GLU A 220 -0.06 -22.93 10.24
CA GLU A 220 -1.09 -24.00 10.25
C GLU A 220 -1.09 -24.80 8.94
N LYS A 221 -0.83 -24.15 7.79
CA LYS A 221 -0.70 -24.83 6.49
C LYS A 221 0.59 -25.63 6.33
N GLY A 222 1.63 -25.32 7.10
CA GLY A 222 2.88 -26.09 7.17
C GLY A 222 3.84 -25.98 5.99
N LYS A 223 3.45 -25.37 4.85
CA LYS A 223 4.24 -25.39 3.60
C LYS A 223 5.50 -24.50 3.63
N PHE A 224 5.62 -23.65 4.64
CA PHE A 224 6.73 -22.72 4.82
C PHE A 224 7.41 -22.87 6.19
N ASN A 225 7.08 -23.89 6.98
CA ASN A 225 7.58 -24.00 8.37
C ASN A 225 9.09 -24.25 8.44
N ASP A 226 9.67 -24.76 7.36
CA ASP A 226 11.09 -25.05 7.17
C ASP A 226 11.89 -23.84 6.64
N THR A 227 11.28 -22.66 6.58
CA THR A 227 11.90 -21.48 5.98
C THR A 227 12.41 -20.53 7.05
N ILE A 228 13.54 -19.88 6.76
CA ILE A 228 14.31 -19.07 7.73
C ILE A 228 13.45 -18.07 8.51
N LEU A 229 12.56 -17.32 7.85
CA LEU A 229 11.73 -16.32 8.55
C LEU A 229 10.62 -16.94 9.40
N ILE A 230 10.12 -18.12 9.04
CA ILE A 230 9.08 -18.82 9.84
C ILE A 230 9.72 -19.54 11.03
N GLU A 231 10.90 -20.13 10.86
CA GLU A 231 11.69 -20.65 11.98
C GLU A 231 12.07 -19.50 12.94
N HIS A 232 12.49 -18.35 12.42
CA HIS A 232 12.75 -17.15 13.24
C HIS A 232 11.52 -16.78 14.07
N LEU A 233 10.33 -16.71 13.45
CA LEU A 233 9.08 -16.42 14.15
C LEU A 233 8.78 -17.39 15.30
N GLN A 234 9.07 -18.68 15.13
CA GLN A 234 8.83 -19.70 16.16
C GLN A 234 9.80 -19.63 17.34
N ASN A 235 10.93 -18.94 17.15
CA ASN A 235 11.96 -18.74 18.17
C ASN A 235 11.88 -17.36 18.86
N LEU A 236 10.94 -16.50 18.46
CA LEU A 236 10.62 -15.22 19.13
C LEU A 236 9.69 -15.45 20.33
#